data_AF-A0A9P6FK36-F1
#
_entry.id   AF-A0A9P6FK36-F1
#
_cell.length_a   1.000
_cell.length_b   1.000
_cell.length_c   1.000
_cell.angle_alpha   90.00
_cell.angle_beta   90.00
_cell.angle_gamma   90.00
#
_symmetry.space_group_name_H-M   'P 1'
#
loop_
_entity.id
_entity.type
_entity.pdbx_description
1 polymer ?
#
loop_
_entity_poly.entity_id
_entity_poly.type
_entity_poly.pdbx_seq_one_letter_code
_entity_poly.pdbx_strand_id
1 'polypeptide(L)' 'MVKVTICGAAGGIGQPLSLLLKQSDLIEHLALYDVVNAPGVAADLSHINTRSVVTGHGKGEMDAALKDAHTVVIPA' A
#
# COMPACT_ATOMS: atom_id res chain seq x y z
N MET A 1 -8.47 6.73 -12.05
CA MET A 1 -7.93 5.56 -11.33
C MET A 1 -7.59 5.97 -9.92
N VAL A 2 -8.26 5.46 -8.89
CA VAL A 2 -7.98 5.87 -7.50
C VAL A 2 -6.74 5.15 -6.97
N LYS A 3 -5.68 5.92 -6.73
CA LYS A 3 -4.45 5.45 -6.07
C LYS A 3 -4.44 5.84 -4.60
N VAL A 4 -4.25 4.85 -3.72
CA VAL A 4 -4.09 5.06 -2.28
C VAL A 4 -2.69 4.66 -1.86
N THR A 5 -2.04 5.48 -1.04
CA THR A 5 -0.73 5.19 -0.45
C THR A 5 -0.86 5.04 1.06
N ILE A 6 -0.27 3.99 1.65
CA ILE A 6 -0.16 3.81 3.10
C ILE A 6 1.30 4.00 3.51
N CYS A 7 1.56 4.95 4.42
CA CYS A 7 2.89 5.20 4.99
C CYS A 7 2.97 4.61 6.40
N GLY A 8 3.71 3.52 6.57
CA GLY A 8 3.65 2.67 7.78
C GLY A 8 2.93 1.34 7.52
N ALA A 9 2.98 0.84 6.28
CA ALA A 9 2.20 -0.30 5.83
C ALA A 9 2.63 -1.64 6.46
N ALA A 10 3.85 -1.75 6.99
CA ALA A 10 4.34 -2.97 7.63
C ALA A 10 4.08 -3.01 9.15
N GLY A 11 3.54 -1.94 9.74
CA GLY A 11 3.16 -1.88 11.15
C GLY A 11 1.88 -2.65 11.51
N GLY A 12 1.59 -2.74 12.81
CA GLY A 12 0.43 -3.50 13.33
C GLY A 12 -0.93 -2.99 12.85
N ILE A 13 -1.06 -1.69 12.57
CA ILE A 13 -2.26 -1.10 11.94
C ILE A 13 -2.14 -1.16 10.42
N GLY A 14 -0.96 -0.89 9.87
CA GLY A 14 -0.71 -0.81 8.44
C GLY A 14 -1.07 -2.08 7.69
N GLN A 15 -0.69 -3.26 8.22
CA GLN A 15 -0.96 -4.53 7.55
C GLN A 15 -2.47 -4.84 7.42
N PRO A 16 -3.28 -4.86 8.50
CA PRO A 16 -4.71 -5.11 8.37
C PRO A 16 -5.44 -3.99 7.61
N LEU A 17 -5.02 -2.73 7.73
CA LEU A 17 -5.56 -1.64 6.91
C LEU A 17 -5.30 -1.89 5.42
N SER A 18 -4.08 -2.28 5.06
CA SER A 18 -3.70 -2.59 3.67
C SER A 18 -4.53 -3.76 3.12
N LEU A 19 -4.77 -4.80 3.93
CA LEU A 19 -5.62 -5.93 3.57
C LEU A 19 -7.08 -5.50 3.30
N LEU A 20 -7.65 -4.63 4.15
CA LEU A 20 -9.01 -4.13 3.95
C LEU A 20 -9.10 -3.24 2.70
N LEU A 21 -8.11 -2.39 2.45
CA LEU A 21 -8.08 -1.54 1.26
C LEU A 21 -7.88 -2.35 -0.04
N LYS A 22 -7.08 -3.41 -0.03
CA LYS A 22 -6.91 -4.33 -1.17
C LYS A 22 -8.24 -5.00 -1.58
N GLN A 23 -9.18 -5.16 -0.66
CA GLN A 23 -10.51 -5.72 -0.94
C GLN A 23 -11.52 -4.71 -1.50
N SER A 24 -11.17 -3.41 -1.55
CA SER A 24 -12.09 -2.37 -2.01
C SER A 24 -12.14 -2.27 -3.53
N ASP A 25 -13.35 -2.37 -4.09
CA ASP A 25 -13.63 -2.08 -5.50
C ASP A 25 -13.56 -0.58 -5.85
N LEU A 26 -13.22 0.29 -4.90
CA LEU A 26 -12.97 1.71 -5.19
C LEU A 26 -11.50 1.98 -5.53
N ILE A 27 -10.60 1.08 -5.15
CA ILE A 27 -9.15 1.27 -5.29
C ILE A 27 -8.65 0.54 -6.52
N GLU A 28 -7.80 1.20 -7.30
CA GLU A 28 -7.17 0.63 -8.50
C GLU A 28 -5.67 0.40 -8.29
N HIS A 29 -5.03 1.21 -7.45
CA HIS A 29 -3.63 1.04 -7.08
C HIS A 29 -3.44 1.30 -5.58
N LEU A 30 -2.89 0.31 -4.87
CA LEU A 30 -2.47 0.39 -3.49
C LEU A 30 -0.93 0.42 -3.38
N ALA A 31 -0.37 1.55 -2.99
CA ALA A 31 1.06 1.70 -2.73
C ALA A 31 1.35 1.57 -1.23
N LEU A 32 2.24 0.65 -0.87
CA LEU A 32 2.62 0.37 0.52
C LEU A 32 4.03 0.90 0.74
N TYR A 33 4.17 1.90 1.60
CA TYR A 33 5.46 2.41 2.02
C TYR A 33 5.74 2.02 3.47
N ASP A 34 6.97 1.58 3.72
CA ASP A 34 7.51 1.44 5.06
C ASP A 34 9.04 1.45 5.00
N VAL A 35 9.68 1.82 6.11
CA VAL A 35 11.13 1.74 6.24
C VAL A 35 11.63 0.29 6.28
N VAL A 36 10.76 -0.65 6.68
CA VAL A 36 11.07 -2.08 6.80
C VAL A 36 9.92 -2.93 6.24
N ASN A 37 10.23 -4.03 5.55
CA ASN A 37 9.28 -5.08 5.10
C ASN A 37 8.17 -4.70 4.10
N ALA A 38 7.98 -3.45 3.70
CA ALA A 38 6.93 -3.06 2.74
C ALA A 38 6.89 -3.88 1.42
N PRO A 39 8.02 -4.21 0.77
CA PRO A 39 8.01 -5.10 -0.40
C PRO A 39 7.44 -6.50 -0.13
N GLY A 40 7.71 -7.05 1.06
CA GLY A 40 7.18 -8.36 1.47
C GLY A 40 5.67 -8.32 1.70
N VAL A 41 5.18 -7.29 2.39
CA VAL A 41 3.73 -7.07 2.61
C VAL A 41 3.01 -6.88 1.27
N ALA A 42 3.61 -6.13 0.34
CA ALA A 42 3.04 -5.94 -0.99
C ALA A 42 2.98 -7.24 -1.78
N ALA A 43 4.03 -8.08 -1.72
CA ALA A 43 4.04 -9.38 -2.38
C ALA A 43 2.91 -10.28 -1.84
N ASP A 44 2.74 -10.34 -0.52
CA ASP A 44 1.66 -11.12 0.11
C ASP A 44 0.27 -10.66 -0.36
N LEU A 45 -0.02 -9.36 -0.25
CA LEU A 45 -1.31 -8.80 -0.65
C LEU A 45 -1.56 -8.87 -2.17
N SER A 46 -0.51 -8.94 -3.00
CA SER A 46 -0.65 -9.03 -4.46
C SER A 46 -1.29 -10.35 -4.92
N HIS A 47 -1.23 -11.41 -4.09
CA HIS A 47 -1.85 -12.69 -4.39
C HIS A 47 -3.38 -12.70 -4.25
N ILE A 48 -3.95 -11.69 -3.60
CA ILE A 48 -5.40 -11.59 -3.43
C ILE A 48 -6.03 -11.23 -4.77
N ASN A 49 -6.96 -12.09 -5.21
CA ASN A 49 -7.79 -11.92 -6.40
C ASN A 49 -8.77 -10.75 -6.23
N THR A 50 -8.24 -9.52 -6.36
CA THR A 50 -9.02 -8.30 -6.58
C THR A 50 -8.33 -7.45 -7.63
N ARG A 51 -9.08 -6.53 -8.24
CA ARG A 51 -8.61 -5.69 -9.35
C ARG A 51 -7.44 -4.75 -9.01
N SER A 52 -7.28 -4.37 -7.73
CA SER A 52 -6.30 -3.36 -7.31
C SER A 52 -4.88 -3.87 -7.49
N VAL A 53 -4.01 -3.11 -8.15
CA VAL A 53 -2.57 -3.42 -8.22
C VAL A 53 -1.90 -3.03 -6.90
N VAL A 54 -0.97 -3.84 -6.41
CA VAL A 54 -0.22 -3.56 -5.17
C VAL A 54 1.24 -3.34 -5.50
N THR A 55 1.85 -2.29 -4.94
CA THR A 55 3.31 -2.02 -5.05
C THR A 55 3.89 -1.75 -3.68
N GLY A 56 5.04 -2.33 -3.37
CA GLY A 56 5.78 -2.07 -2.13
C GLY A 56 6.95 -1.12 -2.37
N HIS A 57 7.18 -0.21 -1.43
CA HIS A 57 8.20 0.84 -1.49
C HIS A 57 8.95 0.86 -0.16
N GLY A 58 10.27 0.66 -0.22
CA GLY A 58 11.15 0.64 0.92
C GLY A 58 11.72 2.01 1.29
N LYS A 59 12.70 1.99 2.20
CA LYS A 59 13.42 3.21 2.62
C LYS A 59 14.05 3.92 1.42
N GLY A 60 13.73 5.21 1.26
CA GLY A 60 14.24 6.05 0.17
C GLY A 60 13.31 6.10 -1.05
N GLU A 61 12.23 5.32 -1.07
CA GLU A 61 11.29 5.26 -2.21
C GLU A 61 9.97 6.00 -1.91
N MET A 62 9.94 6.89 -0.91
CA MET A 62 8.75 7.66 -0.52
C MET A 62 8.16 8.44 -1.71
N ASP A 63 9.00 9.11 -2.49
CA ASP A 63 8.54 9.90 -3.65
C ASP A 63 7.85 9.00 -4.69
N ALA A 64 8.38 7.79 -4.90
CA ALA A 64 7.78 6.82 -5.81
C ALA A 64 6.44 6.28 -5.28
N ALA A 65 6.34 6.06 -3.97
CA ALA A 65 5.11 5.64 -3.32
C ALA A 65 4.02 6.71 -3.50
N LEU A 66 4.34 7.97 -3.22
CA LEU A 66 3.41 9.11 -3.22
C LEU A 66 3.02 9.62 -4.60
N LYS A 67 3.83 9.35 -5.64
CA LYS A 67 3.56 9.83 -7.00
C LYS A 67 2.14 9.49 -7.45
N ASP A 68 1.36 10.49 -7.86
CA ASP A 68 -0.03 10.34 -8.32
C ASP A 68 -1.02 9.76 -7.27
N ALA A 69 -0.66 9.77 -5.98
CA ALA A 69 -1.55 9.35 -4.91
C ALA A 69 -2.73 10.32 -4.77
N HIS A 70 -3.95 9.77 -4.75
CA HIS A 70 -5.17 10.55 -4.52
C HIS A 70 -5.46 10.67 -3.02
N THR A 71 -5.15 9.61 -2.27
CA THR A 71 -5.30 9.55 -0.82
C THR A 71 -4.03 8.98 -0.21
N VAL A 72 -3.59 9.58 0.90
CA VAL A 72 -2.47 9.08 1.70
C VAL A 72 -2.99 8.81 3.11
N VAL A 73 -2.71 7.62 3.64
CA VAL A 73 -3.03 7.24 5.02
C VAL A 73 -1.73 7.02 5.78
N ILE A 74 -1.60 7.61 6.96
CA ILE A 74 -0.38 7.57 7.77
C ILE A 74 -0.69 6.92 9.13
N PRO A 75 -0.63 5.59 9.21
CA PRO A 75 -0.77 4.86 10.48
C PRO A 75 0.54 4.69 11.27
N ALA A 76 1.68 5.17 10.75
CA ALA A 76 2.99 5.15 11.41
C ALA A 76 3.05 6.05 12.66
#